data_AF-A0A0A7GG54-F1
#
_entry.id   AF-A0A0A7GG54-F1
#
_cell.length_a   1.000
_cell.length_b   1.000
_cell.length_c   1.000
_cell.angle_alpha   90.00
_cell.angle_beta   90.00
_cell.angle_gamma   90.00
#
_symmetry.space_group_name_H-M   'P 1'
#
loop_
_entity.id
_entity.type
_entity.pdbx_description
1 polymer ?
#
loop_
_entity_poly.entity_id
_entity_poly.type
_entity_poly.pdbx_seq_one_letter_code
_entity_poly.pdbx_strand_id
1 'polypeptide(L)'
;MMEWKIVLKHENGIDRVEIVGIGEDPHRPADIITTSRGPFGKKTLEKILEGVRKGVPVIIPAFSDKDLYAYAYHAGRIADEDPGWKYESNLPEIVIPEEEDGELLII
;
A
#
# COMPACT_ATOMS: atom_id res chain seq x y z
N MET A 1 6.40 -6.13 19.83
CA MET A 1 6.29 -6.55 18.41
C MET A 1 5.11 -5.80 17.83
N MET A 2 5.34 -5.00 16.79
CA MET A 2 4.32 -4.13 16.20
C MET A 2 3.74 -4.77 14.95
N GLU A 3 2.47 -4.47 14.65
CA GLU A 3 1.74 -4.97 13.49
C GLU A 3 1.25 -3.80 12.64
N TRP A 4 1.58 -3.87 11.36
CA TRP A 4 1.21 -2.90 10.34
C TRP A 4 0.22 -3.55 9.39
N LYS A 5 -0.89 -2.88 9.11
CA LYS A 5 -2.03 -3.47 8.44
C LYS A 5 -2.55 -2.54 7.36
N ILE A 6 -2.70 -3.09 6.16
CA ILE A 6 -3.37 -2.49 5.01
C ILE A 6 -4.57 -3.38 4.67
N VAL A 7 -5.73 -2.76 4.47
CA VAL A 7 -6.98 -3.45 4.17
C VAL A 7 -7.68 -2.80 2.99
N LEU A 8 -8.12 -3.64 2.05
CA LEU A 8 -9.11 -3.27 1.05
C LEU A 8 -10.40 -4.04 1.31
N LYS A 9 -11.51 -3.33 1.43
CA LYS A 9 -12.86 -3.93 1.57
C LYS A 9 -13.72 -3.50 0.39
N HIS A 10 -14.27 -4.46 -0.34
CA HIS A 10 -15.22 -4.15 -1.40
C HIS A 10 -16.62 -3.88 -0.82
N GLU A 11 -17.40 -3.03 -1.47
CA GLU A 11 -18.75 -2.66 -1.05
C GLU A 11 -19.74 -3.84 -1.04
N ASN A 12 -19.45 -4.89 -1.80
CA ASN A 12 -20.27 -6.12 -1.83
C ASN A 12 -20.21 -6.93 -0.52
N GLY A 13 -19.35 -6.56 0.43
CA GLY A 13 -19.24 -7.17 1.75
C GLY A 13 -18.58 -8.55 1.79
N ILE A 14 -18.21 -9.11 0.64
CA ILE A 14 -17.60 -10.45 0.51
C ILE A 14 -16.11 -10.31 0.21
N ASP A 15 -15.76 -9.44 -0.74
CA ASP A 15 -14.41 -9.32 -1.24
C ASP A 15 -13.55 -8.44 -0.33
N ARG A 16 -12.37 -8.97 0.02
CA ARG A 16 -11.45 -8.35 0.96
C ARG A 16 -10.01 -8.75 0.68
N VAL A 17 -9.09 -7.81 0.89
CA VAL A 17 -7.65 -8.07 0.91
C VAL A 17 -7.09 -7.53 2.23
N GLU A 18 -6.23 -8.29 2.89
CA GLU A 18 -5.48 -7.86 4.06
C GLU A 18 -3.99 -8.16 3.86
N ILE A 19 -3.16 -7.15 4.10
CA ILE A 19 -1.70 -7.27 4.09
C ILE A 19 -1.23 -6.83 5.47
N VAL A 20 -0.54 -7.73 6.18
CA VAL A 20 -0.08 -7.53 7.54
C VAL A 20 1.44 -7.67 7.56
N GLY A 21 2.15 -6.60 7.85
CA GLY A 21 3.58 -6.64 8.13
C GLY A 21 3.84 -6.74 9.64
N ILE A 22 4.75 -7.62 10.02
CA ILE A 22 5.14 -7.87 11.40
C ILE A 22 6.55 -7.31 11.60
N GLY A 23 6.73 -6.39 12.54
CA GLY A 23 8.03 -5.76 12.80
C GLY A 23 7.90 -4.33 13.31
N GLU A 24 9.00 -3.77 13.82
CA GLU A 24 9.01 -2.40 14.36
C GLU A 24 9.04 -1.32 13.27
N ASP A 25 9.52 -1.66 12.07
CA ASP A 25 9.66 -0.74 10.94
C ASP A 25 8.83 -1.23 9.73
N PRO A 26 7.85 -0.44 9.25
CA PRO A 26 7.05 -0.81 8.09
C PRO A 26 7.84 -0.82 6.77
N HIS A 27 8.99 -0.16 6.69
CA HIS A 27 9.88 -0.26 5.53
C HIS A 27 10.62 -1.60 5.48
N ARG A 28 10.80 -2.24 6.63
CA ARG A 28 11.61 -3.46 6.80
C ARG A 28 10.91 -4.44 7.76
N PRO A 29 9.69 -4.89 7.44
CA PRO A 29 9.01 -5.87 8.28
C PRO A 29 9.81 -7.17 8.32
N ALA A 30 9.80 -7.83 9.47
CA ALA A 30 10.40 -9.16 9.64
C ALA A 30 9.63 -10.22 8.84
N ASP A 31 8.32 -10.07 8.74
CA ASP A 31 7.46 -10.95 7.95
C ASP A 31 6.25 -10.19 7.36
N ILE A 32 5.68 -10.72 6.27
CA ILE A 32 4.49 -10.17 5.60
C ILE A 32 3.50 -11.29 5.32
N ILE A 33 2.33 -11.17 5.93
CA ILE A 33 1.21 -12.08 5.73
C ILE A 33 0.20 -11.40 4.81
N THR A 34 -0.14 -12.07 3.71
CA THR A 34 -1.18 -11.58 2.78
C THR A 34 -2.33 -12.56 2.74
N THR A 35 -3.55 -12.03 2.80
CA THR A 35 -4.77 -12.83 2.73
C THR A 35 -5.80 -12.14 1.83
N SER A 36 -6.66 -12.94 1.21
CA SER A 36 -7.77 -12.45 0.39
C SER A 36 -9.03 -13.29 0.60
N ARG A 37 -10.19 -12.70 0.34
CA ARG A 37 -11.49 -13.35 0.33
C ARG A 37 -12.28 -12.93 -0.91
N GLY A 38 -13.11 -13.84 -1.41
CA GLY A 38 -13.94 -13.64 -2.58
C GLY A 38 -13.18 -13.70 -3.91
N PRO A 39 -13.91 -13.80 -5.04
CA PRO A 39 -13.31 -13.94 -6.37
C PRO A 39 -12.56 -12.69 -6.83
N PHE A 40 -13.04 -11.49 -6.48
CA PHE A 40 -12.39 -10.24 -6.81
C PHE A 40 -11.24 -9.94 -5.85
N GLY A 41 -11.36 -10.28 -4.55
CA GLY A 41 -10.28 -10.08 -3.58
C GLY A 41 -9.00 -10.84 -3.94
N LYS A 42 -9.11 -12.08 -4.43
CA LYS A 42 -7.94 -12.82 -4.91
C LYS A 42 -7.24 -12.10 -6.07
N LYS A 43 -8.02 -11.67 -7.07
CA LYS A 43 -7.50 -10.96 -8.25
C LYS A 43 -6.89 -9.60 -7.87
N THR A 44 -7.50 -8.89 -6.92
CA THR A 44 -7.01 -7.63 -6.38
C THR A 44 -5.67 -7.82 -5.65
N LEU A 45 -5.55 -8.86 -4.83
CA LEU A 45 -4.29 -9.19 -4.17
C LEU A 45 -3.19 -9.50 -5.20
N GLU A 46 -3.49 -10.29 -6.24
CA GLU A 46 -2.55 -10.57 -7.32
C GLU A 46 -2.09 -9.28 -8.03
N LYS A 47 -3.01 -8.34 -8.34
CA LYS A 47 -2.69 -7.02 -8.92
C LYS A 47 -1.74 -6.23 -8.02
N ILE A 48 -1.96 -6.22 -6.70
CA ILE A 48 -1.07 -5.54 -5.74
C ILE A 48 0.32 -6.17 -5.75
N LEU A 49 0.41 -7.49 -5.63
CA LEU A 49 1.69 -8.20 -5.60
C LEU A 49 2.48 -8.01 -6.90
N GLU A 50 1.80 -8.01 -8.04
CA GLU A 50 2.42 -7.70 -9.34
C GLU A 50 2.93 -6.25 -9.38
N GLY A 51 2.12 -5.30 -8.88
CA GLY A 51 2.51 -3.90 -8.76
C GLY A 51 3.77 -3.73 -7.91
N VAL A 52 3.82 -4.33 -6.72
CA VAL A 52 4.97 -4.24 -5.81
C VAL A 52 6.25 -4.77 -6.48
N ARG A 53 6.17 -5.89 -7.22
CA ARG A 53 7.31 -6.43 -7.97
C ARG A 53 7.79 -5.52 -9.10
N LYS A 54 6.88 -4.74 -9.71
CA LYS A 54 7.23 -3.73 -10.73
C LYS A 54 7.79 -2.46 -10.11
N GLY A 55 7.64 -2.29 -8.80
CA GLY A 55 8.10 -1.12 -8.05
C GLY A 55 7.04 -0.02 -7.93
N VAL A 56 7.48 1.09 -7.39
CA VAL A 56 6.68 2.31 -7.21
C VAL A 56 7.43 3.51 -7.79
N PRO A 57 6.74 4.63 -8.09
CA PRO A 57 7.40 5.88 -8.45
C PRO A 57 8.39 6.33 -7.36
N VAL A 58 9.47 7.01 -7.77
CA VAL A 58 10.57 7.44 -6.89
C VAL A 58 10.10 8.33 -5.72
N ILE A 59 8.99 9.04 -5.90
CA ILE A 59 8.41 9.90 -4.86
C ILE A 59 7.82 9.13 -3.68
N ILE A 60 7.49 7.84 -3.85
CA ILE A 60 7.05 6.98 -2.77
C ILE A 60 8.30 6.46 -2.04
N PRO A 61 8.45 6.70 -0.73
CA PRO A 61 9.63 6.27 0.01
C PRO A 61 9.54 4.76 0.32
N ALA A 62 9.54 3.93 -0.72
CA ALA A 62 9.61 2.48 -0.59
C ALA A 62 10.96 1.97 -1.07
N PHE A 63 11.65 1.20 -0.23
CA PHE A 63 13.06 0.83 -0.47
C PHE A 63 13.25 -0.63 -0.91
N SER A 64 12.20 -1.44 -0.87
CA SER A 64 12.23 -2.84 -1.29
C SER A 64 10.84 -3.36 -1.68
N ASP A 65 10.79 -4.56 -2.25
CA ASP A 65 9.53 -5.29 -2.52
C ASP A 65 8.86 -5.84 -1.25
N LYS A 66 9.53 -5.73 -0.09
CA LYS A 66 8.97 -6.02 1.25
C LYS A 66 8.56 -4.76 2.00
N ASP A 67 8.75 -3.58 1.42
CA ASP A 67 8.38 -2.33 2.05
C ASP A 67 6.86 -2.15 2.00
N LEU A 68 6.20 -2.03 3.16
CA LEU A 68 4.74 -1.94 3.23
C LEU A 68 4.19 -0.70 2.53
N TYR A 69 4.97 0.35 2.34
CA TYR A 69 4.52 1.52 1.60
C TYR A 69 4.37 1.25 0.10
N ALA A 70 5.11 0.28 -0.45
CA ALA A 70 4.85 -0.18 -1.82
C ALA A 70 3.47 -0.86 -1.91
N TYR A 71 3.14 -1.71 -0.94
CA TYR A 71 1.83 -2.36 -0.87
C TYR A 71 0.71 -1.34 -0.67
N ALA A 72 0.92 -0.37 0.23
CA ALA A 72 -0.03 0.70 0.52
C ALA A 72 -0.33 1.54 -0.71
N TYR A 73 0.71 1.93 -1.47
CA TYR A 73 0.55 2.67 -2.71
C TYR A 73 -0.32 1.93 -3.73
N HIS A 74 -0.01 0.65 -4.00
CA HIS A 74 -0.77 -0.14 -4.97
C HIS A 74 -2.20 -0.44 -4.51
N ALA A 75 -2.41 -0.63 -3.19
CA ALA A 75 -3.74 -0.80 -2.63
C ALA A 75 -4.57 0.50 -2.71
N GLY A 76 -3.99 1.63 -2.33
CA GLY A 76 -4.62 2.95 -2.41
C GLY A 76 -5.04 3.29 -3.85
N ARG A 77 -4.14 3.09 -4.81
CA ARG A 77 -4.45 3.26 -6.24
C ARG A 77 -5.64 2.44 -6.72
N ILE A 78 -5.81 1.23 -6.22
CA ILE A 78 -6.97 0.41 -6.59
C ILE A 78 -8.27 1.02 -6.05
N ALA A 79 -8.26 1.53 -4.81
CA ALA A 79 -9.42 2.23 -4.25
C ALA A 79 -9.72 3.57 -4.97
N ASP A 80 -8.68 4.26 -5.45
CA ASP A 80 -8.85 5.48 -6.24
C ASP A 80 -9.39 5.20 -7.66
N GLU A 81 -8.91 4.12 -8.30
CA GLU A 81 -9.33 3.71 -9.65
C GLU A 81 -10.71 3.01 -9.67
N ASP A 82 -11.07 2.33 -8.59
CA ASP A 82 -12.31 1.55 -8.44
C ASP A 82 -12.98 1.88 -7.09
N PRO A 83 -13.93 2.84 -7.06
CA PRO A 83 -14.60 3.30 -5.84
C PRO A 83 -15.39 2.22 -5.09
N GLY A 84 -15.61 1.05 -5.69
CA GLY A 84 -16.17 -0.11 -5.01
C GLY A 84 -15.27 -0.64 -3.89
N TRP A 85 -13.99 -0.28 -3.89
CA TRP A 85 -13.02 -0.64 -2.86
C TRP A 85 -12.76 0.50 -1.88
N LYS A 86 -12.79 0.17 -0.58
CA LYS A 86 -12.40 1.08 0.50
C LYS A 86 -11.04 0.68 1.06
N TYR A 87 -10.11 1.63 1.06
CA TYR A 87 -8.77 1.49 1.61
C TYR A 87 -8.71 1.96 3.06
N GLU A 88 -8.08 1.14 3.91
CA GLU A 88 -7.77 1.46 5.31
C GLU A 88 -6.33 1.01 5.61
N SER A 89 -5.58 1.81 6.38
CA SER A 89 -4.22 1.48 6.80
C SER A 89 -3.92 2.05 8.18
N ASN A 90 -3.07 1.37 8.95
CA ASN A 90 -2.50 1.89 10.20
C ASN A 90 -1.02 2.30 10.06
N LEU A 91 -0.50 2.33 8.83
CA LEU A 91 0.85 2.81 8.58
C LEU A 91 0.98 4.27 9.01
N PRO A 92 2.17 4.70 9.45
CA PRO A 92 2.46 6.11 9.65
C PRO A 92 2.19 6.89 8.37
N GLU A 93 1.62 8.08 8.50
CA GLU A 93 1.46 8.97 7.36
C GLU A 93 2.84 9.43 6.88
N ILE A 94 3.06 9.31 5.57
CA ILE A 94 4.23 9.90 4.92
C ILE A 94 3.81 11.27 4.42
N VAL A 95 4.49 12.31 4.89
CA VAL A 95 4.43 13.61 4.25
C VAL A 95 5.31 13.53 3.00
N ILE A 96 4.67 13.34 1.85
CA ILE A 96 5.32 13.54 0.57
C ILE A 96 5.44 15.06 0.41
N PRO A 97 6.66 15.63 0.28
CA PRO A 97 6.78 17.05 -0.01
C PRO A 97 6.03 17.31 -1.32
N GLU A 98 5.03 18.20 -1.28
CA GLU A 98 4.39 18.70 -2.48
C GLU A 98 5.49 19.26 -3.39
N GLU A 99 5.46 18.94 -4.69
CA GLU A 99 6.31 19.66 -5.64
C GLU A 99 5.95 21.14 -5.51
N GLU A 100 6.84 21.93 -4.89
CA GLU A 100 6.83 23.37 -5.10
C GLU A 100 6.98 23.55 -6.61
N ASP A 101 5.89 23.93 -7.27
CA ASP A 101 5.92 24.55 -8.59
C ASP A 101 7.07 25.56 -8.59
N GLY A 102 8.07 25.28 -9.43
CA GLY A 102 9.45 25.59 -9.10
C GLY A 102 9.76 27.04 -8.78
N GLU A 103 10.53 27.27 -7.73
CA GLU A 103 11.47 28.38 -7.67
C GLU A 103 12.74 28.00 -6.91
N LEU A 104 13.83 27.90 -7.67
CA LEU A 104 15.19 27.75 -7.19
C LEU A 104 15.62 29.08 -6.54
N LEU A 105 15.42 29.23 -5.23
CA LEU A 105 16.04 30.31 -4.46
C LEU A 105 17.42 29.84 -3.97
N ILE A 106 18.43 30.14 -4.78
CA ILE A 106 19.83 30.18 -4.35
C ILE A 106 19.99 31.43 -3.48
N ILE A 107 20.38 31.25 -2.22
CA ILE A 107 20.99 32.29 -1.39
C ILE A 107 22.31 31.78 -0.81
#